data_AF-A0A2C9CKN4-F1
#
_entry.id   AF-A0A2C9CKN4-F1
#
_cell.length_a   1.000
_cell.length_b   1.000
_cell.length_c   1.000
_cell.angle_alpha   90.00
_cell.angle_beta   90.00
_cell.angle_gamma   90.00
#
_symmetry.space_group_name_H-M   'P 1'
#
loop_
_entity.id
_entity.type
_entity.pdbx_description
1 polymer ?
#
loop_
_entity_poly.entity_id
_entity_poly.type
_entity_poly.pdbx_seq_one_letter_code
_entity_poly.pdbx_strand_id
1 'polypeptide(L)'
;MATTKIENTLKEVYGLVSHFIKMPETKMWVDYDKEADVLYINFKRPQKATDSEMLENGVLLRYKETELVGITVLEASRGKRKENTCGKGIC
;
A
#
# COMPACT_ATOMS: atom_id res chain seq x y z
N MET A 1 -25.34 7.20 19.39
CA MET A 1 -24.71 6.13 18.57
C MET A 1 -23.72 6.66 17.51
N ALA A 2 -23.75 7.94 17.11
CA ALA A 2 -22.78 8.49 16.15
C ALA A 2 -21.38 8.76 16.75
N THR A 3 -21.31 9.12 18.04
CA THR A 3 -20.08 9.45 18.75
C THR A 3 -19.08 8.30 18.83
N THR A 4 -19.56 7.09 19.14
CA THR A 4 -18.71 5.87 19.23
C THR A 4 -18.04 5.50 17.90
N LYS A 5 -18.72 5.75 16.76
CA LYS A 5 -18.14 5.46 15.43
C LYS A 5 -16.99 6.42 15.11
N ILE A 6 -17.10 7.68 15.52
CA ILE A 6 -16.06 8.70 15.32
C ILE A 6 -14.84 8.38 16.18
N GLU A 7 -15.04 8.03 17.45
CA GLU A 7 -13.95 7.66 18.39
C GLU A 7 -13.13 6.48 17.88
N ASN A 8 -13.79 5.42 17.42
CA ASN A 8 -13.12 4.26 16.83
C ASN A 8 -12.36 4.63 15.56
N THR A 9 -12.95 5.47 14.70
CA THR A 9 -12.28 5.93 13.48
C THR A 9 -11.03 6.75 13.79
N LEU A 10 -11.09 7.65 14.77
CA LEU A 10 -9.95 8.45 15.20
C LEU A 10 -8.82 7.58 15.74
N LYS A 11 -9.14 6.55 16.52
CA LYS A 11 -8.16 5.59 17.04
C LYS A 11 -7.39 4.89 15.92
N GLU A 12 -8.10 4.40 14.89
CA GLU A 12 -7.49 3.78 13.71
C GLU A 12 -6.60 4.77 12.95
N VAL A 13 -7.10 5.99 12.72
CA VAL A 13 -6.35 7.05 12.04
C VAL A 13 -5.06 7.38 12.79
N TYR A 14 -5.10 7.56 14.12
CA TYR A 14 -3.89 7.83 14.90
C TYR A 14 -2.85 6.70 14.79
N GLY A 15 -3.29 5.45 14.67
CA GLY A 15 -2.41 4.32 14.39
C GLY A 15 -1.70 4.45 13.04
N LEU A 16 -2.39 4.97 12.03
CA LEU A 16 -1.84 5.16 10.68
C LEU A 16 -0.94 6.40 10.56
N VAL A 17 -1.22 7.48 11.31
CA VAL A 17 -0.43 8.73 11.25
C VAL A 17 1.07 8.47 11.48
N SER A 18 1.42 7.64 12.46
CA SER A 18 2.84 7.33 12.74
C SER A 18 3.53 6.64 11.55
N HIS A 19 2.80 5.81 10.80
CA HIS A 19 3.31 5.11 9.64
C HIS A 19 3.49 6.06 8.46
N PHE A 20 2.54 6.98 8.24
CA PHE A 20 2.65 7.99 7.18
C PHE A 20 3.80 8.97 7.40
N ILE A 21 4.06 9.40 8.64
CA ILE A 21 5.17 10.32 8.93
C ILE A 21 6.55 9.66 8.71
N LYS A 22 6.65 8.34 8.87
CA LYS A 22 7.89 7.59 8.66
C LYS A 22 8.18 7.28 7.19
N MET A 23 7.20 7.45 6.30
CA MET A 23 7.38 7.22 4.88
C MET A 23 8.16 8.39 4.24
N PRO A 24 8.99 8.12 3.21
CA PRO A 24 9.72 9.17 2.51
C PRO A 24 8.78 10.13 1.75
N GLU A 25 7.66 9.61 1.25
CA GLU A 25 6.73 10.33 0.40
C GLU A 25 5.74 11.19 1.21
N THR A 26 5.80 12.49 0.98
CA THR A 26 4.95 13.48 1.68
C THR A 26 3.52 13.58 1.13
N LYS A 27 3.26 13.03 -0.05
CA LYS A 27 1.95 13.06 -0.71
C LYS A 27 1.63 11.70 -1.27
N MET A 28 0.46 11.18 -0.91
CA MET A 28 -0.04 9.91 -1.41
C MET A 28 -1.56 9.95 -1.59
N TRP A 29 -2.04 9.18 -2.55
CA TRP A 29 -3.47 8.94 -2.78
C TRP A 29 -3.72 7.46 -2.60
N VAL A 30 -4.56 7.13 -1.62
CA VAL A 30 -4.96 5.77 -1.30
C VAL A 30 -6.40 5.57 -1.78
N ASP A 31 -6.62 4.55 -2.59
CA ASP A 31 -7.94 4.17 -3.11
C ASP A 31 -8.15 2.67 -2.88
N TYR A 32 -9.24 2.30 -2.21
CA TYR A 32 -9.58 0.91 -1.95
C TYR A 32 -10.83 0.52 -2.73
N ASP A 33 -10.64 -0.32 -3.74
CA ASP A 33 -11.71 -0.93 -4.50
C ASP A 33 -12.22 -2.17 -3.76
N LYS A 34 -13.42 -2.06 -3.22
CA LYS A 34 -14.09 -3.14 -2.47
C LYS A 34 -14.58 -4.28 -3.34
N GLU A 35 -14.89 -4.01 -4.62
CA GLU A 35 -15.41 -5.02 -5.53
C GLU A 35 -14.29 -5.92 -6.02
N ALA A 36 -13.13 -5.33 -6.33
CA ALA A 36 -11.94 -6.05 -6.77
C ALA A 36 -11.05 -6.54 -5.59
N ASP A 37 -11.29 -6.07 -4.37
CA ASP A 37 -10.41 -6.27 -3.20
C ASP A 37 -8.96 -5.80 -3.47
N VAL A 38 -8.84 -4.58 -4.04
CA VAL A 38 -7.55 -4.01 -4.45
C VAL A 38 -7.33 -2.65 -3.79
N LEU A 39 -6.14 -2.45 -3.21
CA LEU A 39 -5.71 -1.18 -2.64
C LEU A 39 -4.65 -0.53 -3.54
N TYR A 40 -4.95 0.64 -4.08
CA TYR A 40 -4.03 1.48 -4.84
C TYR A 40 -3.41 2.54 -3.93
N ILE A 41 -2.09 2.62 -3.92
CA ILE A 41 -1.33 3.67 -3.24
C ILE A 41 -0.51 4.38 -4.31
N ASN A 42 -0.82 5.65 -4.58
CA ASN A 42 -0.14 6.43 -5.60
C ASN A 42 0.68 7.53 -4.94
N PHE A 43 1.95 7.67 -5.31
CA PHE A 43 2.84 8.70 -4.74
C PHE A 43 2.96 9.94 -5.63
N LYS A 44 2.67 9.80 -6.93
CA LYS A 44 2.72 10.91 -7.90
C LYS A 44 1.50 10.93 -8.81
N ARG A 45 1.08 12.12 -9.21
CA ARG A 45 0.16 12.38 -10.32
C ARG A 45 0.80 13.39 -11.28
N PRO A 46 0.74 13.19 -12.61
CA PRO A 46 0.12 12.08 -13.34
C PRO A 46 0.95 10.79 -13.28
N GLN A 47 0.25 9.65 -13.28
CA GLN A 47 0.85 8.33 -13.11
C GLN A 47 1.33 7.76 -14.46
N LYS A 48 2.38 8.36 -15.05
CA LYS A 48 3.07 7.77 -16.21
C LYS A 48 4.07 6.73 -15.72
N ALA A 49 3.58 5.62 -15.17
CA ALA A 49 4.43 4.47 -14.91
C ALA A 49 4.90 3.89 -16.25
N THR A 50 6.20 3.64 -16.37
CA THR A 50 6.81 3.02 -17.55
C THR A 50 7.04 1.53 -17.33
N ASP A 51 7.11 1.11 -16.07
CA ASP A 51 7.43 -0.26 -15.69
C ASP A 51 6.61 -0.71 -14.46
N SER A 52 6.47 -2.01 -14.29
CA SER A 52 5.78 -2.61 -13.16
C SER A 52 6.35 -3.98 -12.80
N GLU A 53 6.51 -4.22 -11.50
CA GLU A 53 7.04 -5.46 -10.95
C GLU A 53 6.00 -6.11 -10.03
N MET A 54 5.60 -7.36 -10.34
CA MET A 54 4.69 -8.13 -9.51
C MET A 54 5.48 -8.97 -8.50
N LEU A 55 5.25 -8.73 -7.21
CA LEU A 55 5.81 -9.51 -6.12
C LEU A 55 4.95 -10.75 -5.83
N GLU A 56 5.59 -11.82 -5.32
CA GLU A 56 4.93 -13.10 -4.99
C GLU A 56 3.83 -12.97 -3.92
N ASN A 57 3.90 -11.91 -3.11
CA ASN A 57 2.91 -11.62 -2.07
C ASN A 57 1.65 -10.92 -2.59
N GLY A 58 1.50 -10.74 -3.91
CA GLY A 58 0.34 -10.07 -4.52
C GLY A 58 0.43 -8.55 -4.52
N VAL A 59 1.65 -8.01 -4.35
CA VAL A 59 1.91 -6.57 -4.42
C VAL A 59 2.54 -6.23 -5.77
N LEU A 60 1.93 -5.32 -6.51
CA LEU A 60 2.43 -4.79 -7.76
C LEU A 60 3.06 -3.43 -7.51
N LEU A 61 4.38 -3.33 -7.72
CA LEU A 61 5.14 -2.10 -7.66
C LEU A 61 5.10 -1.43 -9.04
N ARG A 62 4.88 -0.12 -9.07
CA ARG A 62 4.79 0.66 -10.31
C ARG A 62 5.90 1.70 -10.32
N TYR A 63 6.73 1.65 -11.35
CA TYR A 63 7.89 2.50 -11.50
C TYR A 63 7.74 3.43 -12.70
N LYS A 64 8.35 4.60 -12.58
CA LYS A 64 8.67 5.46 -13.71
C LYS A 64 10.18 5.59 -13.73
N GLU A 65 10.80 5.02 -14.75
CA GLU A 65 12.26 4.84 -14.80
C GLU A 65 12.74 4.09 -13.54
N THR A 66 13.44 4.76 -12.63
CA THR A 66 13.95 4.19 -11.38
C THR A 66 13.14 4.59 -10.14
N GLU A 67 12.09 5.39 -10.31
CA GLU A 67 11.32 5.95 -9.20
C GLU A 67 10.01 5.20 -8.97
N LEU A 68 9.74 4.82 -7.72
CA LEU A 68 8.48 4.19 -7.32
C LEU A 68 7.35 5.23 -7.35
N VAL A 69 6.44 5.10 -8.32
CA VAL A 69 5.30 6.02 -8.50
C VAL A 69 3.99 5.50 -7.93
N GLY A 70 3.90 4.21 -7.62
CA GLY A 70 2.76 3.64 -6.92
C GLY A 70 2.92 2.17 -6.56
N ILE A 71 1.99 1.70 -5.73
CA ILE A 71 1.88 0.34 -5.24
C ILE A 71 0.43 -0.07 -5.43
N THR A 72 0.19 -1.30 -5.87
CA THR A 72 -1.14 -1.91 -5.95
C THR A 72 -1.10 -3.21 -5.17
N VAL A 73 -1.90 -3.30 -4.11
CA VAL A 73 -1.99 -4.48 -3.26
C VAL A 73 -3.25 -5.23 -3.66
N LEU A 74 -3.08 -6.42 -4.24
CA LEU A 74 -4.18 -7.33 -4.54
C LEU A 74 -4.58 -8.07 -3.27
N GLU A 75 -5.85 -8.48 -3.19
CA GLU A 75 -6.40 -9.19 -2.03
C GLU A 75 -6.17 -8.44 -0.71
N ALA A 76 -6.35 -7.12 -0.71
CA ALA A 76 -5.96 -6.26 0.41
C ALA A 76 -6.70 -6.62 1.72
N SER A 77 -7.93 -7.12 1.64
CA SER A 77 -8.71 -7.62 2.78
C SER A 77 -8.07 -8.85 3.45
N ARG A 78 -7.29 -9.64 2.70
CA ARG A 78 -6.60 -10.85 3.18
C ARG A 78 -5.25 -10.51 3.82
N GLY A 79 -4.96 -9.21 4.00
CA GLY A 79 -3.75 -8.63 4.52
C GLY A 79 -3.07 -9.55 5.53
N LYS A 80 -1.93 -10.11 5.09
CA LYS A 80 -0.97 -11.06 5.71
C LYS A 80 -0.74 -12.30 4.84
N ARG A 81 -0.22 -12.14 3.62
CA ARG A 81 0.69 -13.18 3.11
C ARG A 81 2.01 -12.98 3.83
N LYS A 82 2.43 -13.95 4.64
CA LYS A 82 3.80 -13.98 5.13
C LYS A 82 4.71 -13.93 3.91
N GLU A 83 5.69 -13.05 3.96
CA GLU A 83 6.83 -13.12 3.06
C GLU A 83 7.42 -14.52 3.19
N ASN A 84 7.26 -15.34 2.16
CA ASN A 84 8.08 -16.52 2.02
C ASN A 84 9.45 -15.97 1.64
N THR A 85 10.30 -15.72 2.64
CA THR A 85 11.71 -15.43 2.43
C THR A 85 12.36 -16.66 1.81
N CYS A 86 12.27 -16.81 0.49
CA CYS A 86 13.19 -17.64 -0.25
C CYS A 86 14.53 -16.92 -0.30
N GLY A 87 15.53 -17.47 0.40
CA GLY A 87 16.93 -17.18 0.10
C GLY A 87 17.65 -16.17 1.00
N LYS A 88 17.55 -16.28 2.32
CA LYS A 88 18.67 -15.90 3.19
C LYS A 88 19.46 -17.17 3.53
N GLY A 89 20.21 -17.65 2.53
CA GLY A 89 21.04 -18.84 2.64
C GLY A 89 21.77 -19.06 1.33
N ILE A 90 23.09 -18.86 1.38
CA ILE A 90 24.07 -19.25 0.38
C ILE A 90 23.76 -20.67 -0.13
N CYS A 91 23.62 -20.82 -1.45
CA CYS A 91 24.01 -21.96 -2.29
C CYS A 91 23.94 -21.52 -3.75
#